data_AF-A0A6I3LHY2-F1
#
_entry.id   AF-A0A6I3LHY2-F1
#
_cell.length_a   1.000
_cell.length_b   1.000
_cell.length_c   1.000
_cell.angle_alpha   90.00
_cell.angle_beta   90.00
_cell.angle_gamma   90.00
#
_symmetry.space_group_name_H-M   'P 1'
#
loop_
_entity.id
_entity.type
_entity.pdbx_description
1 polymer ?
#
loop_
_entity_poly.entity_id
_entity_poly.type
_entity_poly.pdbx_seq_one_letter_code
_entity_poly.pdbx_strand_id
1 'polypeptide(L)'
;MVQENSSEQISIVDGQYLIHIEFVEMRMSLWVGVFSIENMQTKEVILNFKRHNFHFLTVKEIENTVVIVFQIYPNGQNQYEMSINFDLEQIALFGKIYNFMEYNNSFVI
;
A
#
# COMPACT_ATOMS: atom_id res chain seq x y z
N MET A 1 -28.26 3.57 -1.43
CA MET A 1 -27.23 3.65 -0.39
C MET A 1 -26.05 4.36 -1.01
N VAL A 2 -25.71 5.55 -0.52
CA VAL A 2 -24.51 6.27 -0.94
C VAL A 2 -23.36 5.52 -0.26
N GLN A 3 -22.47 4.90 -1.03
CA GLN A 3 -21.19 4.42 -0.48
C GLN A 3 -20.43 5.67 -0.04
N GLU A 4 -20.29 5.88 1.27
CA GLU A 4 -19.30 6.81 1.78
C GLU A 4 -17.93 6.16 1.54
N ASN A 5 -17.35 6.43 0.37
CA ASN A 5 -15.96 6.11 0.10
C ASN A 5 -15.11 7.03 0.99
N SER A 6 -14.60 6.48 2.08
CA SER A 6 -13.59 7.17 2.89
C SER A 6 -12.24 7.03 2.21
N SER A 7 -11.42 8.09 2.24
CA SER A 7 -10.05 8.04 1.76
C SER A 7 -9.09 8.62 2.80
N GLU A 8 -7.87 8.13 2.76
CA GLU A 8 -6.76 8.55 3.62
C GLU A 8 -5.56 8.91 2.75
N GLN A 9 -4.82 9.95 3.16
CA GLN A 9 -3.60 10.39 2.52
C GLN A 9 -2.49 10.49 3.57
N ILE A 10 -1.35 9.85 3.31
CA ILE A 10 -0.23 9.79 4.25
C ILE A 10 1.03 10.26 3.54
N SER A 11 1.59 11.37 4.01
CA SER A 11 2.87 11.92 3.57
C SER A 11 4.00 11.07 4.18
N ILE A 12 4.94 10.61 3.35
CA ILE A 12 6.07 9.78 3.77
C ILE A 12 7.38 10.29 3.16
N VAL A 13 8.51 9.91 3.76
CA VAL A 13 9.88 10.27 3.33
C VAL A 13 10.03 11.78 3.22
N ASP A 14 9.76 12.48 4.33
CA ASP A 14 9.77 13.95 4.41
C ASP A 14 8.87 14.64 3.37
N GLY A 15 7.80 13.96 2.94
CA GLY A 15 6.81 14.46 1.98
C GLY A 15 7.21 14.35 0.51
N GLN A 16 8.27 13.60 0.22
CA GLN A 16 8.64 13.28 -1.16
C GLN A 16 7.63 12.34 -1.83
N TYR A 17 6.96 11.49 -1.04
CA TYR A 17 5.94 10.57 -1.54
C TYR A 17 4.65 10.69 -0.75
N LEU A 18 3.54 10.39 -1.43
CA LEU A 18 2.21 10.38 -0.87
C LEU A 18 1.58 9.00 -1.05
N ILE A 19 1.17 8.40 0.06
CA ILE A 19 0.30 7.23 0.05
C ILE A 19 -1.14 7.72 -0.04
N HIS A 20 -1.90 7.18 -0.99
CA HIS A 20 -3.35 7.37 -1.09
C HIS A 20 -4.05 6.03 -0.89
N ILE A 21 -5.04 6.02 0.01
CA ILE A 21 -5.83 4.84 0.32
C ILE A 21 -7.30 5.21 0.14
N GLU A 22 -8.01 4.50 -0.74
CA GLU A 22 -9.46 4.56 -0.82
C GLU A 22 -10.02 3.31 -0.17
N PHE A 23 -10.93 3.49 0.78
CA PHE A 23 -11.61 2.39 1.43
C PHE A 23 -12.94 2.09 0.77
N VAL A 24 -13.25 0.79 0.68
CA VAL A 24 -14.54 0.25 0.30
C VAL A 24 -15.14 -0.47 1.50
N GLU A 25 -16.43 -0.27 1.72
CA GLU A 25 -17.15 -1.05 2.71
C GLU A 25 -17.42 -2.47 2.17
N MET A 26 -16.95 -3.48 2.89
CA MET A 26 -17.24 -4.88 2.60
C MET A 26 -17.46 -5.66 3.90
N ARG A 27 -18.61 -6.34 3.99
CA ARG A 27 -19.01 -7.15 5.15
C ARG A 27 -18.90 -6.41 6.49
N MET A 28 -19.38 -5.16 6.55
CA MET A 28 -19.36 -4.33 7.76
C MET A 28 -17.94 -4.00 8.25
N SER A 29 -16.97 -3.91 7.35
CA SER A 29 -15.60 -3.46 7.64
C SER A 29 -15.07 -2.61 6.49
N LEU A 30 -14.15 -1.69 6.79
CA LEU A 30 -13.44 -0.90 5.78
C LEU A 30 -12.25 -1.69 5.25
N TRP A 31 -12.31 -2.00 3.97
CA TRP A 31 -11.24 -2.66 3.24
C TRP A 31 -10.63 -1.66 2.28
N VAL A 32 -9.36 -1.80 1.99
CA VAL A 32 -8.76 -0.99 0.93
C VAL A 32 -9.38 -1.42 -0.39
N GLY A 33 -9.84 -0.47 -1.18
CA GLY A 33 -10.24 -0.64 -2.57
C GLY A 33 -9.18 -0.15 -3.54
N VAL A 34 -8.50 0.94 -3.19
CA VAL A 34 -7.35 1.47 -3.92
C VAL A 34 -6.24 1.81 -2.93
N PHE A 35 -5.00 1.47 -3.26
CA PHE A 35 -3.82 1.92 -2.54
C PHE A 35 -2.78 2.33 -3.57
N SER A 36 -2.26 3.54 -3.48
CA SER A 36 -1.20 3.99 -4.37
C SER A 36 -0.14 4.79 -3.65
N ILE A 37 1.09 4.75 -4.19
CA ILE A 37 2.17 5.62 -3.78
C ILE A 37 2.57 6.47 -4.96
N GLU A 38 2.53 7.78 -4.78
CA GLU A 38 2.89 8.77 -5.80
C GLU A 38 4.13 9.55 -5.35
N ASN A 39 5.08 9.77 -6.26
CA ASN A 39 6.15 10.75 -6.06
C ASN A 39 5.56 12.17 -6.23
N MET A 40 5.66 12.99 -5.18
CA MET A 40 5.02 14.30 -5.15
C MET A 40 5.65 15.32 -6.10
N GLN A 41 6.93 15.15 -6.45
CA GLN A 41 7.65 16.03 -7.36
C GLN A 41 7.40 15.67 -8.83
N THR A 42 7.50 14.38 -9.18
CA THR A 42 7.38 13.93 -10.58
C THR A 42 5.96 13.58 -10.98
N LYS A 43 5.04 13.40 -10.02
CA LYS A 43 3.68 12.89 -10.23
C LYS A 43 3.61 11.46 -10.76
N GLU A 44 4.73 10.74 -10.67
CA GLU A 44 4.80 9.34 -11.04
C GLU A 44 4.19 8.46 -9.97
N VAL A 45 3.32 7.53 -10.39
CA VAL A 45 2.74 6.52 -9.50
C VAL A 45 3.72 5.34 -9.43
N ILE A 46 4.41 5.25 -8.30
CA ILE A 46 5.39 4.20 -8.01
C ILE A 46 4.68 2.85 -7.79
N LEU A 47 3.56 2.88 -7.07
CA LEU A 47 2.76 1.72 -6.75
C LEU A 47 1.28 2.00 -6.91
N ASN A 48 0.53 1.03 -7.44
CA ASN A 48 -0.92 1.09 -7.51
C ASN A 48 -1.55 -0.29 -7.36
N PHE A 49 -2.28 -0.49 -6.26
CA PHE A 49 -3.11 -1.65 -6.01
C PHE A 49 -4.57 -1.27 -6.10
N LYS A 50 -5.33 -2.07 -6.84
CA LYS A 50 -6.79 -2.01 -6.84
C LYS A 50 -7.34 -3.37 -6.48
N ARG A 51 -7.51 -3.66 -5.19
CA ARG A 51 -8.02 -4.95 -4.70
C ARG A 51 -8.77 -4.79 -3.38
N HIS A 52 -9.88 -5.50 -3.23
CA HIS A 52 -10.81 -5.43 -2.10
C HIS A 52 -10.59 -6.51 -1.02
N ASN A 53 -9.40 -7.10 -0.93
CA ASN A 53 -9.08 -8.18 0.03
C ASN A 53 -7.99 -7.81 1.04
N PHE A 54 -7.57 -6.55 1.04
CA PHE A 54 -6.50 -6.00 1.87
C PHE A 54 -7.08 -5.05 2.91
N HIS A 55 -6.69 -5.22 4.17
CA HIS A 55 -7.02 -4.30 5.26
C HIS A 55 -5.75 -3.61 5.72
N PHE A 56 -5.67 -2.29 5.51
CA PHE A 56 -4.55 -1.47 5.94
C PHE A 56 -4.57 -1.35 7.47
N LEU A 57 -3.42 -1.56 8.12
CA LEU A 57 -3.29 -1.37 9.56
C LEU A 57 -2.49 -0.12 9.90
N THR A 58 -1.28 -0.01 9.35
CA THR A 58 -0.39 1.11 9.64
C THR A 58 0.74 1.22 8.63
N VAL A 59 1.39 2.38 8.62
CA VAL A 59 2.65 2.63 7.92
C VAL A 59 3.69 3.10 8.93
N LYS A 60 4.92 2.62 8.77
CA LYS A 60 6.07 3.00 9.59
C LYS A 60 7.21 3.44 8.70
N GLU A 61 7.87 4.53 9.07
CA GLU A 61 9.08 5.01 8.40
C GLU A 61 10.29 4.60 9.24
N ILE A 62 11.23 3.89 8.61
CA ILE A 62 12.45 3.39 9.25
C ILE A 62 13.61 3.71 8.32
N GLU A 63 14.36 4.76 8.65
CA GLU A 63 15.43 5.28 7.81
C GLU A 63 14.92 5.52 6.37
N ASN A 64 15.49 4.82 5.37
CA ASN A 64 15.12 4.98 3.96
C ASN A 64 14.09 3.94 3.49
N THR A 65 13.44 3.25 4.43
CA THR A 65 12.47 2.20 4.17
C THR A 65 11.11 2.55 4.78
N VAL A 66 10.07 2.43 3.98
CA VAL A 66 8.68 2.49 4.43
C VAL A 66 8.14 1.08 4.59
N VAL A 67 7.60 0.77 5.76
CA VAL A 67 6.99 -0.52 6.07
C VAL A 67 5.48 -0.35 6.18
N ILE A 68 4.75 -1.02 5.29
CA ILE A 68 3.29 -1.08 5.31
C ILE A 68 2.87 -2.39 5.99
N VAL A 69 2.04 -2.28 7.02
CA VAL A 69 1.49 -3.44 7.75
C VAL A 69 0.03 -3.60 7.39
N PHE A 70 -0.37 -4.82 7.06
CA PHE A 70 -1.72 -5.10 6.57
C PHE A 70 -2.18 -6.54 6.84
N GLN A 71 -3.46 -6.78 6.64
CA GLN A 71 -4.08 -8.11 6.70
C GLN A 71 -4.73 -8.48 5.37
N ILE A 72 -4.82 -9.77 5.07
CA ILE A 72 -5.41 -10.28 3.82
C ILE A 72 -6.56 -11.24 4.16
N TYR A 73 -7.72 -11.03 3.56
CA TYR A 73 -8.87 -11.92 3.68
C TYR A 73 -8.66 -13.23 2.85
N PRO A 74 -9.11 -14.42 3.32
CA PRO A 74 -9.84 -14.70 4.57
C PRO A 74 -8.96 -14.85 5.81
N ASN A 75 -7.64 -14.84 5.65
CA ASN A 75 -6.68 -15.11 6.72
C ASN A 75 -6.40 -13.86 7.58
N GLY A 76 -7.44 -13.10 7.91
CA GLY A 76 -7.36 -11.80 8.59
C GLY A 76 -6.77 -11.83 10.01
N GLN A 77 -6.32 -13.00 10.48
CA GLN A 77 -5.54 -13.12 11.72
C GLN A 77 -4.05 -12.83 11.50
N ASN A 78 -3.52 -13.10 10.31
CA ASN A 78 -2.10 -12.89 10.00
C ASN A 78 -1.86 -11.46 9.54
N GLN A 79 -0.87 -10.82 10.14
CA GLN A 79 -0.32 -9.56 9.66
C GLN A 79 0.83 -9.83 8.69
N TYR A 80 0.86 -9.05 7.63
CA TYR A 80 1.90 -9.09 6.62
C TYR A 80 2.57 -7.72 6.54
N GLU A 81 3.83 -7.74 6.17
CA GLU A 81 4.64 -6.54 6.01
C GLU A 81 5.13 -6.45 4.57
N MET A 82 4.97 -5.26 3.99
CA MET A 82 5.61 -4.86 2.75
C MET A 82 6.62 -3.77 3.08
N SER A 83 7.90 -4.01 2.76
CA SER A 83 8.96 -3.03 2.94
C SER A 83 9.31 -2.42 1.59
N ILE A 84 9.32 -1.10 1.52
CA ILE A 84 9.58 -0.32 0.31
C ILE A 84 10.83 0.51 0.56
N ASN A 85 11.90 0.22 -0.16
CA ASN A 85 13.13 1.00 -0.12
C ASN A 85 13.18 1.89 -1.36
N PHE A 86 13.13 3.21 -1.15
CA PHE A 86 13.05 4.17 -2.24
C PHE A 86 14.40 4.43 -2.91
N ASP A 87 15.51 4.35 -2.17
CA ASP A 87 16.86 4.53 -2.74
C ASP A 87 17.25 3.40 -3.69
N LEU A 88 16.84 2.18 -3.35
CA LEU A 88 17.11 0.98 -4.14
C LEU A 88 16.00 0.67 -5.15
N GLU A 89 14.91 1.43 -5.13
CA GLU A 89 13.70 1.20 -5.94
C GLU A 89 13.16 -0.24 -5.79
N GLN A 90 13.13 -0.74 -4.55
CA GLN A 90 12.84 -2.13 -4.23
C GLN A 90 11.67 -2.30 -3.28
N ILE A 91 10.97 -3.42 -3.45
CA ILE A 91 9.85 -3.85 -2.62
C ILE A 91 10.12 -5.27 -2.15
N ALA A 92 10.14 -5.46 -0.84
CA ALA A 92 10.20 -6.77 -0.22
C ALA A 92 8.80 -7.17 0.29
N LEU A 93 8.32 -8.33 -0.16
CA LEU A 93 7.04 -8.90 0.25
C LEU A 93 7.05 -10.42 0.16
N PHE A 94 6.50 -11.10 1.19
CA PHE A 94 6.44 -12.57 1.28
C PHE A 94 7.80 -13.26 1.04
N GLY A 95 8.88 -12.65 1.52
CA GLY A 95 10.24 -13.15 1.35
C GLY A 95 10.81 -13.01 -0.06
N LYS A 96 10.12 -12.31 -0.97
CA LYS A 96 10.60 -11.98 -2.32
C LYS A 96 10.92 -10.50 -2.41
N ILE A 97 11.91 -10.16 -3.23
CA ILE A 97 12.28 -8.78 -3.55
C ILE A 97 11.95 -8.54 -5.01
N TYR A 98 11.36 -7.39 -5.29
CA TYR A 98 10.98 -6.93 -6.62
C TYR A 98 11.53 -5.52 -6.80
N ASN A 99 11.93 -5.14 -8.02
CA ASN A 99 12.04 -3.70 -8.33
C ASN A 99 10.65 -3.10 -8.59
N PHE A 100 10.53 -1.78 -8.57
CA PHE A 100 9.25 -1.09 -8.78
C PHE A 100 8.55 -1.48 -10.11
N MET A 101 9.34 -1.65 -11.18
CA MET A 101 8.84 -2.02 -12.52
C MET A 101 8.28 -3.45 -12.59
N GLU A 102 8.95 -4.40 -11.95
CA GLU A 102 8.57 -5.82 -11.90
C GLU A 102 7.30 -6.02 -11.09
N TYR A 103 7.22 -5.32 -9.96
CA TYR A 103 6.15 -5.52 -9.00
C TYR A 103 4.79 -5.04 -9.50
N ASN A 104 4.75 -3.90 -10.20
CA ASN A 104 3.53 -3.38 -10.83
C ASN A 104 2.92 -4.36 -11.85
N ASN A 105 3.72 -5.28 -12.40
CA ASN A 105 3.26 -6.32 -13.33
C ASN A 105 3.00 -7.69 -12.66
N SER A 106 3.44 -7.88 -11.41
CA SER A 106 3.50 -9.21 -10.77
C SER A 106 2.56 -9.39 -9.58
N PHE A 107 1.84 -8.33 -9.16
CA PHE A 107 1.05 -8.39 -7.94
C PHE A 107 -0.27 -9.17 -8.10
N VAL A 108 -0.18 -10.48 -7.87
CA VAL A 108 -1.30 -11.41 -7.80
C VAL A 108 -1.33 -12.02 -6.40
N ILE A 109 -2.20 -11.47 -5.54
CA ILE A 109 -2.71 -12.14 -4.33
C ILE A 109 -4.14 -12.56 -4.62
#